data_AF-A0A3C1NI31-F1
#
_entry.id   AF-A0A3C1NI31-F1
#
_cell.length_a   1.000
_cell.length_b   1.000
_cell.length_c   1.000
_cell.angle_alpha   90.00
_cell.angle_beta   90.00
_cell.angle_gamma   90.00
#
_symmetry.space_group_name_H-M   'P 1'
#
loop_
_entity.id
_entity.type
_entity.pdbx_description
1 polymer ?
#
loop_
_entity_poly.entity_id
_entity_poly.type
_entity_poly.pdbx_seq_one_letter_code
_entity_poly.pdbx_strand_id
1 'polypeptide(L)'
;WLEPHSDLGVKLFTMLLYLSRDPSHRDLGTDIYDGDKRHFGRSPFAPNAAMIFVPADNTFHGFEKRPIKGVRTSLIINYVTNDWRAREQLSFPETPIA
;
A
#
# COMPACT_ATOMS: atom_id res chain seq x y z
N TRP A 1 -5.17 13.19 2.01
CA TRP A 1 -3.99 12.65 1.29
C TRP A 1 -3.11 11.96 2.31
N LEU A 2 -2.10 11.20 1.89
CA LEU A 2 -1.29 10.40 2.80
C LEU A 2 0.17 10.84 2.68
N GLU A 3 0.74 11.31 3.78
CA GLU A 3 2.11 11.80 3.84
C GLU A 3 3.13 10.67 3.59
N PRO A 4 4.35 10.99 3.12
CA PRO A 4 5.39 9.99 2.88
C PRO A 4 5.78 9.27 4.18
N HIS A 5 5.62 7.95 4.19
CA HIS A 5 5.92 7.10 5.35
C HIS A 5 6.46 5.73 4.91
N SER A 6 7.13 5.06 5.85
CA SER A 6 7.41 3.62 5.78
C SER A 6 6.38 2.91 6.64
N ASP A 7 6.05 1.68 6.27
CA ASP A 7 5.09 0.88 7.02
C ASP A 7 5.72 0.31 8.31
N LEU A 8 4.90 -0.26 9.19
CA LEU A 8 5.41 -0.90 10.41
C LEU A 8 6.33 -2.08 10.07
N GLY A 9 7.50 -2.17 10.71
CA GLY A 9 8.47 -3.24 10.47
C GLY A 9 7.98 -4.67 10.77
N VAL A 10 6.86 -4.83 11.49
CA VAL A 10 6.20 -6.12 11.68
C VAL A 10 5.49 -6.64 10.41
N LYS A 11 5.32 -5.80 9.39
CA LYS A 11 4.85 -6.21 8.07
C LYS A 11 6.05 -6.63 7.22
N LEU A 12 6.08 -7.88 6.78
CA LEU A 12 7.06 -8.37 5.80
C LEU A 12 6.87 -7.68 4.44
N PHE A 13 5.62 -7.48 4.04
CA PHE A 13 5.28 -6.58 2.94
C PHE A 13 3.83 -6.10 3.05
N THR A 14 3.54 -5.01 2.34
CA THR A 14 2.17 -4.57 2.06
C THR A 14 1.94 -4.55 0.56
N MET A 15 0.83 -5.13 0.15
CA MET A 15 0.36 -5.17 -1.23
C MET A 15 -0.90 -4.32 -1.36
N LEU A 16 -0.91 -3.44 -2.36
CA LEU A 16 -2.08 -2.71 -2.80
C LEU A 16 -2.56 -3.29 -4.12
N LEU A 17 -3.67 -4.03 -4.09
CA LEU A 17 -4.37 -4.49 -5.28
C LEU A 17 -5.38 -3.43 -5.72
N TYR A 18 -5.24 -2.95 -6.94
CA TYR A 18 -6.06 -1.86 -7.48
C TYR A 18 -7.34 -2.43 -8.11
N LEU A 19 -8.50 -1.91 -7.66
CA LEU A 19 -9.81 -2.46 -8.00
C LEU A 19 -10.70 -1.50 -8.80
N SER A 20 -10.42 -0.20 -8.84
CA SER A 20 -11.24 0.70 -9.65
C SER A 20 -11.12 0.39 -11.14
N ARG A 21 -12.25 0.50 -11.83
CA ARG A 21 -12.36 0.29 -13.29
C ARG A 21 -12.54 1.60 -14.06
N ASP A 22 -12.72 2.72 -13.37
CA ASP A 22 -12.86 4.04 -14.02
C ASP A 22 -11.52 4.43 -14.67
N PRO A 23 -11.48 4.66 -16.01
CA PRO A 23 -10.25 5.04 -16.71
C PRO A 23 -9.61 6.34 -16.20
N SER A 24 -10.40 7.24 -15.60
CA SER A 24 -9.89 8.47 -14.98
C SER A 24 -9.05 8.20 -13.73
N HIS A 25 -9.07 6.98 -13.19
CA HIS A 25 -8.31 6.61 -11.99
C HIS A 25 -6.88 6.17 -12.28
N ARG A 26 -6.45 6.11 -13.54
CA ARG A 26 -5.11 5.63 -13.94
C ARG A 26 -3.95 6.32 -13.18
N ASP A 27 -4.16 7.57 -12.80
CA ASP A 27 -3.18 8.43 -12.12
C ASP A 27 -3.36 8.44 -10.59
N LEU A 28 -4.22 7.58 -10.03
CA LEU A 28 -4.50 7.45 -8.60
C LEU A 28 -3.66 6.36 -7.91
N GLY A 29 -2.50 6.05 -8.47
CA GLY A 29 -1.52 5.11 -7.93
C GLY A 29 -0.99 5.50 -6.56
N THR A 30 -0.14 4.65 -6.02
CA THR A 30 0.63 4.95 -4.81
C THR A 30 1.85 5.75 -5.22
N ASP A 31 2.12 6.85 -4.52
CA ASP A 31 3.34 7.63 -4.76
C ASP A 31 4.53 7.00 -4.03
N ILE A 32 5.68 7.05 -4.69
CA ILE A 32 6.96 6.51 -4.27
C ILE A 32 7.89 7.70 -4.02
N TYR A 33 8.61 7.67 -2.92
CA TYR A 33 9.52 8.72 -2.52
C TYR A 33 10.94 8.18 -2.36
N ASP A 34 11.93 9.05 -2.56
CA ASP A 34 13.34 8.73 -2.32
C ASP A 34 13.68 8.74 -0.81
N GLY A 35 14.95 8.48 -0.48
CA GLY A 35 15.43 8.46 0.91
C GLY A 35 15.29 9.80 1.65
N ASP A 36 15.19 10.92 0.92
CA ASP A 36 14.96 12.27 1.46
C ASP A 36 13.46 12.61 1.50
N LYS A 37 12.58 11.63 1.27
CA LYS A 37 11.12 11.78 1.12
C LYS A 37 10.70 12.76 0.01
N ARG A 38 11.53 12.95 -1.02
CA ARG A 38 11.13 13.69 -2.22
C ARG A 38 10.35 12.78 -3.14
N HIS A 39 9.30 13.31 -3.78
CA HIS A 39 8.48 12.55 -4.72
C HIS A 39 9.35 12.06 -5.88
N PHE A 40 9.39 10.74 -6.07
CA PHE A 40 10.17 10.10 -7.13
C PHE A 40 9.28 9.65 -8.29
N GLY A 41 8.12 9.09 -7.96
CA GLY A 41 7.24 8.55 -8.98
C GLY A 41 5.92 8.04 -8.42
N ARG A 42 5.15 7.39 -9.28
CA ARG A 42 3.84 6.83 -8.94
C ARG A 42 3.65 5.50 -9.63
N SER A 43 3.10 4.52 -8.92
CA SER A 43 2.68 3.27 -9.55
C SER A 43 1.51 3.49 -10.52
N PRO A 44 1.42 2.74 -11.62
CA PRO A 44 0.19 2.72 -12.43
C PRO A 44 -0.99 2.21 -11.59
N PHE A 45 -2.15 2.87 -11.66
CA PHE A 45 -3.37 2.40 -11.02
C PHE A 45 -4.27 1.71 -12.05
N ALA A 46 -3.99 0.45 -12.31
CA ALA A 46 -4.76 -0.36 -13.27
C ALA A 46 -5.57 -1.44 -12.55
N PRO A 47 -6.81 -1.72 -12.96
CA PRO A 47 -7.58 -2.81 -12.39
C PRO A 47 -6.82 -4.13 -12.54
N ASN A 48 -6.82 -4.95 -11.48
CA ASN A 48 -6.08 -6.22 -11.43
C ASN A 48 -4.55 -6.09 -11.50
N ALA A 49 -4.01 -4.89 -11.28
CA ALA A 49 -2.59 -4.68 -11.02
C ALA A 49 -2.36 -4.47 -9.53
N ALA A 50 -1.16 -4.79 -9.06
CA ALA A 50 -0.76 -4.59 -7.68
C ALA A 50 0.61 -3.91 -7.57
N MET A 51 0.78 -3.16 -6.49
CA MET A 51 2.08 -2.67 -6.03
C MET A 51 2.39 -3.31 -4.67
N ILE A 52 3.60 -3.84 -4.53
CA ILE A 52 4.13 -4.34 -3.26
C ILE A 52 5.23 -3.39 -2.80
N PHE A 53 5.30 -3.13 -1.51
CA PHE A 53 6.44 -2.48 -0.88
C PHE A 53 6.81 -3.21 0.42
N VAL A 54 8.11 -3.24 0.68
CA VAL A 54 8.71 -3.84 1.88
C VAL A 54 9.15 -2.69 2.79
N PRO A 55 8.74 -2.66 4.06
CA PRO A 55 9.16 -1.61 4.97
C PRO A 55 10.67 -1.67 5.26
N ALA A 56 11.32 -0.52 5.16
CA ALA A 56 12.70 -0.28 5.57
C ALA A 56 12.90 1.21 5.95
N ASP A 57 14.05 1.52 6.51
CA ASP A 57 14.41 2.90 6.92
C ASP A 57 14.55 3.88 5.74
N ASN A 58 14.63 3.36 4.52
CA ASN A 58 14.85 4.11 3.29
C ASN A 58 13.78 3.85 2.20
N THR A 59 12.66 3.21 2.54
CA THR A 59 11.54 2.99 1.61
C THR A 59 10.36 3.83 2.04
N PHE A 60 9.89 4.71 1.15
CA PHE A 60 8.80 5.63 1.47
C PHE A 60 7.72 5.58 0.40
N HIS A 61 6.47 5.58 0.85
CA HIS A 61 5.31 5.63 -0.01
C HIS A 61 4.23 6.54 0.59
N GLY A 62 3.24 6.90 -0.22
CA GLY A 62 2.19 7.81 0.19
C GLY A 62 1.17 8.05 -0.91
N PHE A 63 0.48 9.18 -0.80
CA PHE A 63 -0.50 9.62 -1.79
C PHE A 63 -0.52 11.15 -1.82
N GLU A 64 0.11 11.74 -2.83
CA GLU A 64 0.07 13.18 -3.11
C GLU A 64 -1.35 13.67 -3.30
N LYS A 65 -1.63 14.90 -2.85
CA LYS A 65 -2.95 15.51 -2.98
C LYS A 65 -3.33 15.65 -4.45
N ARG A 66 -4.39 14.95 -4.85
CA ARG A 66 -5.00 15.05 -6.19
C ARG A 66 -6.51 14.78 -6.12
N PRO A 67 -7.31 15.33 -7.04
CA PRO A 67 -8.75 15.04 -7.10
C PRO A 67 -9.02 13.55 -7.31
N ILE A 68 -10.01 13.04 -6.59
CA ILE A 68 -10.56 11.70 -6.81
C ILE A 68 -11.99 11.91 -7.30
N LYS A 69 -12.27 11.55 -8.54
CA LYS A 69 -13.63 11.56 -9.09
C LYS A 69 -14.28 10.23 -8.71
N GLY A 70 -15.48 10.22 -8.14
CA GLY A 70 -16.13 8.98 -7.71
C GLY A 70 -15.36 8.25 -6.59
N VAL A 71 -15.38 6.91 -6.61
CA VAL A 71 -14.81 6.06 -5.54
C VAL A 71 -13.56 5.35 -6.04
N ARG A 72 -12.41 5.72 -5.46
CA ARG A 72 -11.15 4.98 -5.62
C ARG A 72 -11.16 3.76 -4.69
N THR A 73 -10.96 2.57 -5.26
CA THR A 73 -11.06 1.30 -4.53
C THR A 73 -9.77 0.51 -4.70
N SER A 74 -9.20 0.09 -3.57
CA SER A 74 -8.06 -0.83 -3.49
C SER A 74 -8.27 -1.80 -2.36
N LEU A 75 -7.76 -3.02 -2.51
CA LEU A 75 -7.61 -3.98 -1.42
C LEU A 75 -6.18 -3.90 -0.89
N ILE A 76 -6.02 -3.77 0.42
CA ILE A 76 -4.72 -3.79 1.09
C ILE A 76 -4.53 -5.16 1.72
N ILE A 77 -3.44 -5.84 1.38
CA ILE A 77 -3.06 -7.14 1.94
C ILE A 77 -1.72 -6.95 2.63
N ASN A 78 -1.68 -7.16 3.94
CA ASN A 78 -0.44 -7.15 4.71
C ASN A 78 -0.01 -8.58 4.98
N TYR A 79 1.23 -8.92 4.64
CA TYR A 79 1.86 -10.14 5.12
C TYR A 79 2.75 -9.79 6.30
N VAL A 80 2.51 -10.41 7.44
CA VAL A 80 3.04 -9.96 8.74
C VAL A 80 3.81 -11.05 9.43
N THR A 81 4.71 -10.63 10.31
CA THR A 81 5.46 -11.53 11.21
C THR A 81 4.59 -12.00 12.37
N ASN A 82 5.11 -12.95 13.16
CA ASN A 82 4.47 -13.43 14.38
C ASN A 82 4.32 -12.35 15.47
N ASP A 83 5.01 -11.21 15.35
CA ASP A 83 4.88 -10.07 16.27
C ASP A 83 3.60 -9.24 16.04
N TRP A 84 2.82 -9.56 15.00
CA TRP A 84 1.55 -8.89 14.73
C TRP A 84 0.52 -9.14 15.84
N ARG A 85 0.12 -8.07 16.52
CA ARG A 85 -0.74 -8.15 17.72
C ARG A 85 -2.24 -8.20 17.41
N ALA A 86 -2.67 -7.61 16.30
CA ALA A 86 -4.08 -7.56 15.89
C ALA A 86 -4.47 -8.86 15.18
N ARG A 87 -4.46 -9.97 15.91
CA ARG A 87 -4.65 -11.32 15.37
C ARG A 87 -6.02 -11.51 14.73
N GLU A 88 -7.03 -10.77 15.16
CA GLU A 88 -8.37 -10.73 14.57
C GLU A 88 -8.38 -10.22 13.12
N GLN A 89 -7.31 -9.56 12.68
CA GLN A 89 -7.14 -9.08 11.31
C GLN A 89 -6.46 -10.10 10.39
N LEU A 90 -6.01 -11.24 10.93
CA LEU A 90 -5.44 -12.33 10.13
C LEU A 90 -6.56 -13.09 9.41
N SER A 91 -6.25 -13.63 8.23
CA SER A 91 -7.20 -14.51 7.52
C SER A 91 -7.53 -15.78 8.30
N PHE A 92 -6.58 -16.25 9.12
CA PHE A 92 -6.73 -17.41 10.01
C PHE A 92 -6.16 -17.06 11.41
N PRO A 93 -6.93 -16.38 12.28
CA PRO A 93 -6.43 -15.86 13.56
C PRO A 93 -5.84 -16.92 14.51
N GLU A 94 -6.46 -18.10 14.54
CA GLU A 94 -6.10 -19.21 15.42
C GLU A 94 -5.01 -20.12 14.83
N THR A 95 -4.77 -20.04 13.51
CA THR A 95 -3.86 -20.95 12.80
C THR A 95 -3.04 -20.18 11.75
N PRO A 96 -2.19 -19.21 12.15
CA PRO A 96 -1.31 -18.53 11.22
C PRO A 96 -0.25 -19.51 10.67
N ILE A 97 0.20 -19.25 9.45
CA ILE A 97 1.31 -19.98 8.83
C ILE A 97 2.61 -19.55 9.57
N ALA A 98 3.40 -20.54 9.98
CA ALA A 98 4.67 -20.35 10.71
C ALA A 98 5.85 -20.06 9.77
#